data_AF-A0A8J3A493-F1
#
_entry.id   AF-A0A8J3A493-F1
#
_cell.length_a   1.000
_cell.length_b   1.000
_cell.length_c   1.000
_cell.angle_alpha   90.00
_cell.angle_beta   90.00
_cell.angle_gamma   90.00
#
_symmetry.space_group_name_H-M   'P 1'
#
loop_
_entity.id
_entity.type
_entity.pdbx_description
1 polymer ?
#
loop_
_entity_poly.entity_id
_entity_poly.type
_entity_poly.pdbx_seq_one_letter_code
_entity_poly.pdbx_strand_id
1 'polypeptide(L)'
;MSATRPLPLPLPADRTEDPALFIISALRLFACPCAAPVHDTLREDSPAEALLQVMRLIDTHARRPLRLHPAHSMVMSADEIAFAGLLSATQAGRDREAQLRCRTMVRPTGQDALAAAMRIFARKLSADGIILDAAESEPPRGAPCYPRLVS
;
A
#
# COMPACT_ATOMS: atom_id res chain seq x y z
N MET A 1 16.88 -54.46 15.16
CA MET A 1 15.66 -53.68 14.82
C MET A 1 15.87 -52.27 15.34
N SER A 2 16.36 -51.35 14.49
CA SER A 2 16.63 -49.96 14.89
C SER A 2 15.48 -49.08 14.44
N ALA A 3 14.75 -48.52 15.40
CA ALA A 3 13.67 -47.58 15.16
C ALA A 3 14.25 -46.21 14.81
N THR A 4 14.09 -45.79 13.56
CA THR A 4 14.41 -44.43 13.09
C THR A 4 13.42 -43.47 13.73
N ARG A 5 13.88 -42.63 14.67
CA ARG A 5 13.10 -41.51 15.18
C ARG A 5 12.83 -40.51 14.06
N PRO A 6 11.58 -40.07 13.83
CA PRO A 6 11.31 -38.99 12.89
C PRO A 6 11.97 -37.70 13.38
N LEU A 7 12.75 -37.06 12.52
CA LEU A 7 13.24 -35.70 12.75
C LEU A 7 12.03 -34.74 12.83
N PRO A 8 12.02 -33.78 13.77
CA PRO A 8 10.99 -32.75 13.80
C PRO A 8 11.05 -31.97 12.49
N LEU A 9 9.92 -31.94 11.77
CA LEU A 9 9.76 -31.10 10.60
C LEU A 9 9.95 -29.64 11.04
N PRO A 10 10.75 -28.83 10.32
CA PRO A 10 10.83 -27.40 10.60
C PRO A 10 9.43 -26.81 10.46
N LEU A 11 8.96 -26.16 11.53
CA LEU A 11 7.78 -25.30 11.47
C LEU A 11 7.99 -24.30 10.32
N PRO A 12 6.96 -24.03 9.48
CA PRO A 12 7.10 -23.04 8.44
C PRO A 12 7.54 -21.73 9.10
N ALA A 13 8.69 -21.21 8.67
CA ALA A 13 9.17 -19.91 9.11
C ALA A 13 7.99 -18.92 8.98
N ASP A 14 7.72 -18.17 10.04
CA ASP A 14 6.76 -17.08 10.02
C ASP A 14 7.00 -16.29 8.74
N ARG A 15 6.10 -16.46 7.76
CA ARG A 15 6.10 -15.64 6.56
C ARG A 15 5.60 -14.29 7.05
N THR A 16 6.50 -13.49 7.61
CA THR A 16 6.30 -12.05 7.69
C THR A 16 6.17 -11.57 6.26
N GLU A 17 4.93 -11.49 5.78
CA GLU A 17 4.61 -10.87 4.51
C GLU A 17 5.20 -9.47 4.54
N ASP A 18 5.91 -9.12 3.46
CA ASP A 18 6.44 -7.77 3.30
C ASP A 18 5.27 -6.78 3.46
N PRO A 19 5.32 -5.87 4.44
CA PRO A 19 4.29 -4.87 4.69
C PRO A 19 3.88 -4.10 3.44
N ALA A 20 4.82 -3.81 2.53
CA ALA A 20 4.50 -3.16 1.27
C ALA A 20 3.67 -4.08 0.37
N LEU A 21 4.05 -5.37 0.25
CA LEU A 21 3.29 -6.36 -0.53
C LEU A 21 1.88 -6.55 0.00
N PHE A 22 1.66 -6.51 1.32
CA PHE A 22 0.32 -6.55 1.90
C PHE A 22 -0.53 -5.37 1.42
N ILE A 23 -0.03 -4.13 1.55
CA ILE A 23 -0.77 -2.92 1.15
C ILE A 23 -1.07 -2.91 -0.35
N ILE A 24 -0.09 -3.29 -1.16
CA ILE A 24 -0.26 -3.39 -2.62
C ILE A 24 -1.31 -4.44 -2.96
N SER A 25 -1.23 -5.61 -2.36
CA SER A 25 -2.19 -6.70 -2.60
C SER A 25 -3.59 -6.28 -2.21
N ALA A 26 -3.75 -5.57 -1.09
CA ALA A 26 -5.02 -5.03 -0.67
C ALA A 26 -5.56 -3.98 -1.65
N LEU A 27 -4.75 -3.00 -2.07
CA LEU A 27 -5.13 -2.00 -3.09
C LEU A 27 -5.58 -2.66 -4.40
N ARG A 28 -4.87 -3.67 -4.86
CA ARG A 28 -5.21 -4.41 -6.09
C ARG A 28 -6.48 -5.24 -5.95
N LEU A 29 -6.72 -5.78 -4.76
CA LEU A 29 -7.97 -6.46 -4.45
C LEU A 29 -9.12 -5.46 -4.52
N PHE A 30 -9.01 -4.30 -3.88
CA PHE A 30 -10.02 -3.23 -3.95
C PHE A 30 -10.25 -2.70 -5.36
N ALA A 31 -9.24 -2.73 -6.22
CA ALA A 31 -9.38 -2.38 -7.64
C ALA A 31 -10.06 -3.48 -8.48
N CYS A 32 -10.17 -4.73 -7.99
CA CYS A 32 -10.83 -5.81 -8.71
C CYS A 32 -12.36 -5.66 -8.65
N PRO A 33 -13.08 -5.69 -9.78
CA PRO A 33 -14.54 -5.76 -9.79
C PRO A 33 -15.09 -6.98 -9.02
N CYS A 34 -14.31 -8.06 -8.98
CA CYS A 34 -14.61 -9.30 -8.29
C CYS A 34 -14.58 -9.20 -6.75
N ALA A 35 -13.94 -8.16 -6.20
CA ALA A 35 -13.75 -8.00 -4.75
C ALA A 35 -14.88 -7.23 -4.07
N ALA A 36 -15.91 -6.78 -4.81
CA ALA A 36 -17.07 -6.12 -4.23
C ALA A 36 -17.67 -6.85 -3.00
N PRO A 37 -17.81 -8.19 -3.00
CA PRO A 37 -18.30 -8.92 -1.83
C PRO A 37 -17.37 -8.84 -0.61
N VAL A 38 -16.06 -8.65 -0.82
CA VAL A 38 -15.09 -8.51 0.28
C VAL A 38 -15.35 -7.21 1.05
N HIS A 39 -15.75 -6.15 0.33
CA HIS A 39 -16.02 -4.83 0.93
C HIS A 39 -17.16 -4.89 1.95
N ASP A 40 -18.16 -5.75 1.71
CA ASP A 40 -19.33 -5.92 2.58
C ASP A 40 -19.04 -6.77 3.83
N THR A 41 -17.90 -7.46 3.86
CA THR A 41 -17.49 -8.36 4.96
C THR A 41 -16.41 -7.75 5.86
N LEU A 42 -16.03 -6.50 5.61
CA LEU A 42 -15.00 -5.83 6.38
C LEU A 42 -15.46 -5.59 7.81
N ARG A 43 -14.61 -5.94 8.77
CA ARG A 43 -14.85 -5.65 10.19
C ARG A 43 -14.61 -4.18 10.46
N GLU A 44 -15.47 -3.60 11.28
CA GLU A 44 -15.23 -2.29 11.89
C GLU A 44 -13.88 -2.30 12.60
N ASP A 45 -13.16 -1.18 12.50
CA ASP A 45 -11.85 -0.97 13.08
C ASP A 45 -10.69 -1.80 12.49
N SER A 46 -10.92 -2.55 11.40
CA SER A 46 -9.84 -3.25 10.68
C SER A 46 -8.99 -2.33 9.79
N PRO A 47 -7.72 -2.69 9.48
CA PRO A 47 -6.92 -1.95 8.50
C PRO A 47 -7.57 -1.95 7.11
N ALA A 48 -8.22 -3.05 6.72
CA ALA A 48 -8.90 -3.15 5.43
C ALA A 48 -10.05 -2.15 5.30
N GLU A 49 -10.84 -1.93 6.37
CA GLU A 49 -11.88 -0.91 6.38
C GLU A 49 -11.29 0.51 6.30
N ALA A 50 -10.21 0.80 7.04
CA ALA A 50 -9.54 2.09 6.94
C ALA A 50 -8.95 2.34 5.55
N LEU A 51 -8.38 1.30 4.91
CA LEU A 51 -7.92 1.37 3.53
C LEU A 51 -9.08 1.69 2.57
N LEU A 52 -10.24 1.07 2.72
CA LEU A 52 -11.40 1.37 1.90
C LEU A 52 -11.87 2.82 2.07
N GLN A 53 -11.88 3.35 3.30
CA GLN A 53 -12.20 4.75 3.56
C GLN A 53 -11.20 5.70 2.89
N VAL A 54 -9.90 5.42 2.98
CA VAL A 54 -8.85 6.17 2.27
C VAL A 54 -9.09 6.11 0.77
N MET A 55 -9.41 4.93 0.22
CA MET A 55 -9.66 4.76 -1.21
C MET A 55 -10.84 5.61 -1.69
N ARG A 56 -11.95 5.65 -0.94
CA ARG A 56 -13.11 6.51 -1.26
C ARG A 56 -12.75 7.99 -1.25
N LEU A 57 -11.93 8.43 -0.29
CA LEU A 57 -11.45 9.82 -0.24
C LEU A 57 -10.57 10.15 -1.44
N ILE A 58 -9.68 9.24 -1.84
CA ILE A 58 -8.87 9.43 -3.03
C ILE A 58 -9.77 9.48 -4.26
N ASP A 59 -10.65 8.50 -4.47
CA ASP A 59 -11.54 8.47 -5.63
C ASP A 59 -12.36 9.77 -5.79
N THR A 60 -12.88 10.29 -4.67
CA THR A 60 -13.66 11.53 -4.63
C THR A 60 -12.83 12.78 -4.95
N HIS A 61 -11.58 12.83 -4.50
CA HIS A 61 -10.76 14.04 -4.53
C HIS A 61 -9.53 13.96 -5.41
N ALA A 62 -9.33 12.88 -6.15
CA ALA A 62 -8.12 12.67 -6.92
C ALA A 62 -7.91 13.79 -7.95
N ARG A 63 -6.65 14.17 -8.13
CA ARG A 63 -6.28 15.13 -9.19
C ARG A 63 -6.41 14.51 -10.58
N ARG A 64 -6.21 13.20 -10.66
CA ARG A 64 -6.34 12.35 -11.84
C ARG A 64 -6.84 10.97 -11.41
N PRO A 65 -7.46 10.19 -12.31
CA PRO A 65 -7.77 8.80 -12.01
C PRO A 65 -6.52 8.05 -11.52
N LEU A 66 -6.65 7.33 -10.40
CA LEU A 66 -5.62 6.39 -9.98
C LEU A 66 -5.61 5.20 -10.94
N ARG A 67 -4.41 4.79 -11.35
CA ARG A 67 -4.16 3.60 -12.14
C ARG A 67 -3.68 2.50 -11.21
N LEU A 68 -4.62 1.86 -10.54
CA LEU A 68 -4.34 0.65 -9.74
C LEU A 68 -4.49 -0.58 -10.63
N HIS A 69 -3.63 -1.57 -10.44
CA HIS A 69 -3.77 -2.83 -11.17
C HIS A 69 -4.76 -3.77 -10.46
N PRO A 70 -5.42 -4.69 -11.19
CA PRO A 70 -6.16 -5.77 -10.55
C PRO A 70 -5.20 -6.77 -9.88
N ALA A 71 -5.72 -7.58 -8.97
CA ALA A 71 -4.97 -8.55 -8.14
C ALA A 71 -4.04 -9.51 -8.92
N HIS A 72 -4.28 -9.73 -10.21
CA HIS A 72 -3.51 -10.65 -11.06
C HIS A 72 -2.24 -10.02 -11.65
N SER A 73 -2.01 -8.72 -11.47
CA SER A 73 -0.82 -8.03 -12.01
C SER A 73 0.42 -8.29 -11.15
N MET A 74 1.55 -8.58 -11.80
CA MET A 74 2.84 -8.74 -11.13
C MET A 74 3.62 -7.43 -10.95
N VAL A 75 3.22 -6.35 -11.63
CA VAL A 75 3.98 -5.09 -11.65
C VAL A 75 3.26 -4.01 -10.85
N MET A 76 4.01 -3.27 -10.03
CA MET A 76 3.47 -2.11 -9.31
C MET A 76 3.23 -0.92 -10.25
N SER A 77 2.09 -0.25 -10.10
CA SER A 77 1.87 1.04 -10.73
C SER A 77 2.55 2.17 -9.95
N ALA A 78 2.77 3.31 -10.62
CA ALA A 78 3.25 4.51 -9.95
C ALA A 78 2.31 5.00 -8.84
N ASP A 79 1.00 4.72 -8.95
CA ASP A 79 0.01 5.10 -7.94
C ASP A 79 0.06 4.19 -6.71
N GLU A 80 0.29 2.89 -6.91
CA GLU A 80 0.53 1.93 -5.83
C GLU A 80 1.79 2.31 -5.04
N ILE A 81 2.87 2.69 -5.74
CA ILE A 81 4.11 3.18 -5.12
C ILE A 81 3.87 4.50 -4.36
N ALA A 82 3.15 5.45 -4.97
CA ALA A 82 2.86 6.73 -4.35
C ALA A 82 2.05 6.57 -3.06
N PHE A 83 1.06 5.67 -3.07
CA PHE A 83 0.23 5.36 -1.91
C PHE A 83 1.05 4.74 -0.78
N ALA A 84 1.86 3.71 -1.08
CA ALA A 84 2.73 3.07 -0.10
C ALA A 84 3.72 4.08 0.51
N GLY A 85 4.31 4.95 -0.30
CA GLY A 85 5.19 6.01 0.18
C GLY A 85 4.48 7.05 1.05
N LEU A 86 3.22 7.41 0.77
CA LEU A 86 2.43 8.29 1.64
C LEU A 86 2.17 7.65 3.00
N LEU A 87 1.80 6.37 3.01
CA LEU A 87 1.54 5.62 4.23
C LEU A 87 2.80 5.46 5.08
N SER A 88 3.92 5.12 4.45
CA SER A 88 5.23 5.03 5.09
C SER A 88 5.67 6.37 5.72
N ALA A 89 5.57 7.47 4.97
CA ALA A 89 5.87 8.81 5.51
C ALA A 89 4.96 9.18 6.70
N THR A 90 3.71 8.73 6.68
CA THR A 90 2.75 8.92 7.78
C THR A 90 3.14 8.10 9.01
N GLN A 91 3.51 6.82 8.84
CA GLN A 91 3.98 5.96 9.93
C GLN A 91 5.27 6.50 10.57
N ALA A 92 6.17 7.06 9.77
CA ALA A 92 7.42 7.65 10.23
C ALA A 92 7.28 9.05 10.87
N GLY A 93 6.07 9.62 10.95
CA GLY A 93 5.84 10.97 11.49
C GLY A 93 6.46 12.09 10.64
N ARG A 94 6.70 11.85 9.35
CA ARG A 94 7.29 12.83 8.43
C ARG A 94 6.21 13.72 7.83
N ASP A 95 5.57 14.55 8.66
CA ASP A 95 4.37 15.31 8.32
C ASP A 95 4.52 16.15 7.04
N ARG A 96 5.68 16.80 6.85
CA ARG A 96 5.96 17.60 5.65
C ARG A 96 6.00 16.76 4.38
N GLU A 97 6.62 15.57 4.45
CA GLU A 97 6.71 14.66 3.31
C GLU A 97 5.32 14.07 2.99
N ALA A 98 4.61 13.61 4.01
CA ALA A 98 3.24 13.11 3.87
C ALA A 98 2.31 14.18 3.27
N GLN A 99 2.41 15.43 3.70
CA GLN A 99 1.61 16.53 3.14
C GLN A 99 1.95 16.80 1.68
N LEU A 100 3.23 16.74 1.28
CA LEU A 100 3.64 16.86 -0.12
C LEU A 100 3.07 15.72 -0.97
N ARG A 101 3.12 14.48 -0.48
CA ARG A 101 2.54 13.31 -1.16
C ARG A 101 1.02 13.39 -1.27
N CYS A 102 0.32 13.85 -0.23
CA CYS A 102 -1.12 14.13 -0.31
C CYS A 102 -1.43 15.15 -1.42
N ARG A 103 -0.63 16.21 -1.54
CA ARG A 103 -0.83 17.26 -2.56
C ARG A 103 -0.71 16.74 -3.99
N THR A 104 0.11 15.73 -4.25
CA THR A 104 0.26 15.16 -5.60
C THR A 104 -0.88 14.19 -5.95
N MET A 105 -1.51 13.56 -4.95
CA MET A 105 -2.60 12.62 -5.15
C MET A 105 -3.97 13.30 -5.24
N VAL A 106 -4.30 14.20 -4.31
CA VAL A 106 -5.65 14.79 -4.18
C VAL A 106 -5.67 16.33 -4.26
N ARG A 107 -6.82 16.86 -4.68
CA ARG A 107 -7.12 18.31 -4.72
C ARG A 107 -7.14 18.89 -3.29
N PRO A 108 -6.93 20.21 -3.11
CA PRO A 108 -6.86 20.86 -1.80
C PRO A 108 -8.03 20.52 -0.87
N THR A 109 -9.26 20.45 -1.40
CA THR A 109 -10.47 20.17 -0.63
C THR A 109 -10.48 18.81 0.07
N GLY A 110 -9.70 17.83 -0.42
CA GLY A 110 -9.61 16.49 0.16
C GLY A 110 -8.33 16.23 0.97
N GLN A 111 -7.40 17.19 1.05
CA GLN A 111 -6.07 16.95 1.62
C GLN A 111 -6.11 16.70 3.12
N ASP A 112 -6.88 17.49 3.88
CA ASP A 112 -6.98 17.34 5.34
C ASP A 112 -7.71 16.05 5.72
N ALA A 113 -8.78 15.72 4.98
CA ALA A 113 -9.51 14.47 5.16
C ALA A 113 -8.64 13.26 4.84
N LEU A 114 -7.88 13.29 3.73
CA LEU A 114 -6.95 12.24 3.39
C LEU A 114 -5.84 12.10 4.43
N ALA A 115 -5.25 13.20 4.90
CA ALA A 115 -4.21 13.17 5.92
C ALA A 115 -4.71 12.61 7.27
N ALA A 116 -5.95 12.91 7.65
CA ALA A 116 -6.59 12.29 8.82
C ALA A 116 -6.82 10.78 8.63
N ALA A 117 -7.36 10.38 7.48
CA ALA A 117 -7.60 8.98 7.16
C ALA A 117 -6.29 8.16 7.10
N MET A 118 -5.22 8.71 6.50
CA MET A 118 -3.90 8.08 6.47
C MET A 118 -3.32 7.87 7.87
N ARG A 119 -3.51 8.82 8.80
CA ARG A 119 -3.08 8.65 10.20
C ARG A 119 -3.85 7.55 10.91
N ILE A 120 -5.16 7.44 10.66
CA ILE A 120 -5.97 6.34 11.19
C ILE A 120 -5.47 5.01 10.63
N PHE A 121 -5.28 4.94 9.31
CA PHE A 121 -4.84 3.73 8.65
C PHE A 121 -3.44 3.30 9.10
N ALA A 122 -2.49 4.23 9.17
CA ALA A 122 -1.13 4.00 9.69
C ALA A 122 -1.16 3.42 11.10
N ARG A 123 -1.99 3.97 12.00
CA ARG A 123 -2.14 3.44 13.37
C ARG A 123 -2.70 2.03 13.39
N LYS A 124 -3.70 1.72 12.56
CA LYS A 124 -4.27 0.37 12.48
C LYS A 124 -3.24 -0.64 11.98
N LEU A 125 -2.48 -0.29 10.94
CA LEU A 125 -1.40 -1.15 10.45
C LEU A 125 -0.30 -1.36 11.50
N SER A 126 0.12 -0.31 12.20
CA SER A 126 1.12 -0.44 13.26
C SER A 126 0.62 -1.30 14.43
N ALA A 127 -0.68 -1.25 14.77
CA ALA A 127 -1.28 -2.12 15.77
C ALA A 127 -1.25 -3.60 15.34
N ASP A 128 -1.36 -3.86 14.04
CA ASP A 128 -1.30 -5.19 13.43
C ASP A 128 0.14 -5.63 13.10
N GLY A 129 1.16 -4.86 13.52
CA GLY A 129 2.58 -5.17 13.31
C GLY A 129 3.09 -4.89 11.89
N ILE A 130 2.30 -4.23 11.05
CA ILE A 130 2.62 -3.92 9.66
C ILE A 130 3.30 -2.54 9.60
N ILE A 131 4.62 -2.53 9.45
CA ILE A 131 5.44 -1.32 9.36
C ILE A 131 6.05 -1.23 7.97
N LEU A 132 5.70 -0.18 7.24
CA LEU A 132 6.32 0.10 5.94
C LEU A 132 7.69 0.73 6.17
N ASP A 133 8.71 0.16 5.54
CA ASP A 133 9.98 0.85 5.43
C ASP A 133 9.80 2.16 4.69
N ALA A 134 10.53 3.18 5.12
CA ALA A 134 10.71 4.38 4.31
C ALA A 134 11.46 3.95 3.07
N ALA A 135 10.74 3.58 2.00
CA ALA A 135 11.33 3.44 0.69
C ALA A 135 12.14 4.72 0.47
N GLU A 136 13.46 4.58 0.49
CA GLU A 136 14.38 5.69 0.34
C GLU A 136 13.91 6.41 -0.92
N SER A 137 13.45 7.64 -0.73
CA SER A 137 12.99 8.48 -1.82
C SER A 137 14.19 8.99 -2.58
N GLU A 138 15.13 8.11 -2.93
CA GLU A 138 15.98 8.35 -4.04
C GLU A 138 15.12 8.14 -5.29
N PRO A 139 14.85 9.18 -6.10
CA PRO A 139 14.53 8.92 -7.49
C PRO A 139 15.62 7.99 -8.04
N PRO A 140 15.33 7.01 -8.90
CA PRO A 140 16.35 6.12 -9.43
C PRO A 140 17.46 6.97 -10.04
N ARG A 141 18.59 7.09 -9.33
CA ARG A 141 19.81 7.70 -9.84
C ARG A 141 20.35 6.74 -10.88
N GLY A 142 19.95 6.94 -12.13
CA GLY A 142 20.50 6.20 -13.27
C GLY A 142 19.53 5.24 -13.96
N ALA A 143 18.30 5.66 -14.25
CA ALA A 143 17.64 5.09 -15.43
C ALA A 143 18.50 5.45 -16.65
N PRO A 144 19.01 4.47 -17.43
CA PRO A 144 19.73 4.77 -18.66
C PRO A 144 18.81 5.56 -19.58
N CYS A 145 19.31 6.68 -20.10
CA CYS A 145 18.69 7.38 -21.22
C CYS A 145 18.52 6.36 -22.36
N TYR A 146 17.31 5.85 -22.58
CA TYR A 146 17.02 5.13 -23.81
C TYR A 146 17.22 6.11 -24.97
N PRO A 147 18.00 5.75 -26.01
CA PRO A 147 18.16 6.62 -27.17
C PRO A 147 16.79 6.80 -27.83
N ARG A 148 16.44 8.06 -28.11
CA ARG A 148 15.33 8.39 -29.02
C ARG A 148 15.58 7.65 -30.33
N LEU A 149 14.74 6.67 -30.64
CA LEU A 149 14.58 6.22 -32.02
C LEU A 149 13.84 7.34 -32.75
N VAL A 150 14.61 8.13 -33.47
CA VAL A 150 14.10 9.05 -34.49
C VAL A 150 13.64 8.18 -35.65
N SER A 151 12.36 8.28 -36.01
CA SER A 151 11.85 7.82 -37.31
C SER A 151 11.80 9.02 -38.25
#